data_AF-A0A6M8MYL0-F1
#
_entry.id   AF-A0A6M8MYL0-F1
#
_cell.length_a   1.000
_cell.length_b   1.000
_cell.length_c   1.000
_cell.angle_alpha   90.00
_cell.angle_beta   90.00
_cell.angle_gamma   90.00
#
_symmetry.space_group_name_H-M   'P 1'
#
loop_
_entity.id
_entity.type
_entity.pdbx_description
1 polymer ?
#
loop_
_entity_poly.entity_id
_entity_poly.type
_entity_poly.pdbx_seq_one_letter_code
_entity_poly.pdbx_strand_id
1 'polypeptide(L)'
;MRYKKPNTKKHEHFLQTRKEPNALYLGVNTNIKCFNNICPSEKHYWYFFNHIDLENKINITYNPKFGVYLGKITFDKKGNKLIPEYISTSIENLEEEVKKIKNPLWIAEKNDDYVKPEPFFFEDNIFGKKVKITRDNYRLTNPNNLEYQCKIEKNTIILNQEQIISYVKEIHSKNVKIIQEYIEQIYKDNGIKPYAFDDEFYEELGDLGIITQRQVEGFKSDRLIKKNSLLLTMLDYLARQDRKSKDYLITFDDEYFYDYFVFSLGGFMLKLSQGMLQNEINSLFNPAVYIDDTKVNYKDLSENLNKHYEKELLNMGFEKKGSYFVDYFDYSFNYKGFFEINLDDYFPNNLHSKTMVKLKYNNEINFGIKYKYNFVETPNILYTKKNNQMEEFYIPSTLGKYYFQISRYHNEVFFELLKPYYPDIKNLPKGWCKEMIEKSNNL
;
A
#
# COMPACT_ATOMS: atom_id res chain seq x y z
N MET A 1 3.53 -15.52 -25.00
CA MET A 1 3.60 -14.07 -25.33
C MET A 1 5.06 -13.63 -25.29
N ARG A 2 5.55 -12.94 -26.33
CA ARG A 2 6.86 -12.26 -26.27
C ARG A 2 6.75 -11.13 -25.24
N TYR A 3 7.69 -11.08 -24.30
CA TYR A 3 7.78 -10.01 -23.32
C TYR A 3 7.93 -8.67 -24.05
N LYS A 4 6.93 -7.78 -23.93
CA LYS A 4 7.01 -6.41 -24.44
C LYS A 4 7.71 -5.57 -23.37
N LYS A 5 8.82 -4.93 -23.73
CA LYS A 5 9.49 -3.99 -22.82
C LYS A 5 8.56 -2.80 -22.54
N PRO A 6 8.51 -2.29 -21.30
CA PRO A 6 7.69 -1.13 -20.95
C PRO A 6 8.14 0.12 -21.71
N ASN A 7 7.19 0.97 -22.10
CA ASN A 7 7.49 2.25 -22.74
C ASN A 7 7.64 3.37 -21.69
N THR A 8 8.82 3.47 -21.09
CA THR A 8 9.10 4.41 -20.00
C THR A 8 9.02 5.88 -20.41
N LYS A 9 9.33 6.21 -21.67
CA LYS A 9 9.21 7.58 -22.20
C LYS A 9 7.75 8.01 -22.33
N LYS A 10 6.87 7.08 -22.72
CA LYS A 10 5.42 7.33 -22.78
C LYS A 10 4.85 7.58 -21.38
N HIS A 11 5.30 6.81 -20.38
CA HIS A 11 4.95 7.04 -18.98
C HIS A 11 5.40 8.41 -18.48
N GLU A 12 6.68 8.76 -18.67
CA GLU A 12 7.22 10.06 -18.26
C GLU A 12 6.47 11.22 -18.93
N HIS A 13 6.21 11.12 -20.23
CA HIS A 13 5.41 12.09 -20.96
C HIS A 13 3.98 12.19 -20.39
N PHE A 14 3.34 11.06 -20.09
CA PHE A 14 2.01 11.02 -19.50
C PHE A 14 1.95 11.70 -18.12
N LEU A 15 2.93 11.45 -17.24
CA LEU A 15 2.99 12.11 -15.93
C LEU A 15 3.02 13.63 -16.05
N GLN A 16 3.69 14.15 -17.08
CA GLN A 16 3.83 15.58 -17.34
C GLN A 16 2.60 16.20 -18.03
N THR A 17 1.87 15.44 -18.85
CA THR A 17 0.80 15.97 -19.71
C THR A 17 -0.62 15.58 -19.32
N ARG A 18 -0.79 14.67 -18.34
CA ARG A 18 -2.12 14.33 -17.81
C ARG A 18 -2.82 15.57 -17.26
N LYS A 19 -4.16 15.54 -17.24
CA LYS A 19 -5.06 16.63 -16.81
C LYS A 19 -4.64 17.31 -15.51
N GLU A 20 -4.19 16.53 -14.53
CA GLU A 20 -3.68 17.01 -13.24
C GLU A 20 -2.25 16.49 -13.02
N PRO A 21 -1.22 17.23 -13.50
CA PRO A 21 0.17 16.84 -13.32
C PRO A 21 0.50 16.69 -11.83
N ASN A 22 1.32 15.68 -11.50
CA ASN A 22 1.79 15.39 -10.13
C ASN A 22 0.72 15.02 -9.09
N ALA A 23 -0.58 15.16 -9.37
CA ALA A 23 -1.65 14.78 -8.45
C ALA A 23 -1.47 13.38 -7.83
N LEU A 24 -1.75 13.27 -6.53
CA LEU A 24 -1.70 12.04 -5.74
C LEU A 24 -3.12 11.59 -5.43
N TYR A 25 -3.39 10.29 -5.47
CA TYR A 25 -4.72 9.76 -5.19
C TYR A 25 -4.64 8.85 -3.97
N LEU A 26 -5.52 9.08 -3.00
CA LEU A 26 -5.38 8.55 -1.65
C LEU A 26 -6.56 7.64 -1.31
N GLY A 27 -6.27 6.48 -0.73
CA GLY A 27 -7.27 5.53 -0.30
C GLY A 27 -6.73 4.56 0.74
N VAL A 28 -7.64 3.88 1.42
CA VAL A 28 -7.31 2.86 2.42
C VAL A 28 -8.07 1.58 2.13
N ASN A 29 -7.44 0.44 2.40
CA ASN A 29 -8.04 -0.87 2.26
C ASN A 29 -8.38 -1.44 3.63
N THR A 30 -9.50 -2.15 3.73
CA THR A 30 -9.90 -2.89 4.93
C THR A 30 -9.75 -4.40 4.69
N ASN A 31 -9.92 -5.24 5.71
CA ASN A 31 -10.09 -6.69 5.50
C ASN A 31 -11.55 -7.13 5.36
N ILE A 32 -12.47 -6.18 5.22
CA ILE A 32 -13.85 -6.47 4.86
C ILE A 32 -13.87 -6.89 3.39
N LYS A 33 -14.54 -7.99 3.09
CA LYS A 33 -14.69 -8.52 1.73
C LYS A 33 -15.97 -7.98 1.10
N CYS A 34 -15.92 -7.76 -0.21
CA CYS A 34 -17.06 -7.25 -0.99
C CYS A 34 -17.34 -8.05 -2.28
N PHE A 35 -16.92 -9.32 -2.30
CA PHE A 35 -17.22 -10.28 -3.36
C PHE A 35 -17.61 -11.63 -2.73
N ASN A 36 -18.70 -12.22 -3.21
CA ASN A 36 -19.40 -13.32 -2.55
C ASN A 36 -18.70 -14.67 -2.66
N ASN A 37 -18.05 -14.93 -3.80
CA ASN A 37 -17.32 -16.18 -4.03
C ASN A 37 -16.13 -15.93 -4.95
N ILE A 38 -14.95 -16.11 -4.39
CA ILE A 38 -13.67 -16.02 -5.07
C ILE A 38 -12.86 -17.31 -4.87
N CYS A 39 -13.49 -18.40 -4.47
CA CYS A 39 -12.75 -19.61 -4.13
C CYS A 39 -12.04 -20.23 -5.35
N PRO A 40 -10.84 -20.80 -5.16
CA PRO A 40 -10.23 -21.62 -6.19
C PRO A 40 -11.06 -22.88 -6.41
N SER A 41 -11.01 -23.41 -7.62
CA SER A 41 -11.62 -24.69 -7.98
C SER A 41 -10.76 -25.42 -9.02
N GLU A 42 -11.06 -26.67 -9.32
CA GLU A 42 -10.40 -27.38 -10.44
C GLU A 42 -10.53 -26.62 -11.77
N LYS A 43 -11.71 -26.02 -12.02
CA LYS A 43 -11.97 -25.21 -13.21
C LYS A 43 -11.28 -23.85 -13.17
N HIS A 44 -11.04 -23.32 -11.98
CA HIS A 44 -10.53 -21.97 -11.74
C HIS A 44 -9.44 -22.00 -10.67
N TYR A 45 -8.34 -22.67 -10.99
CA TYR A 45 -7.25 -22.89 -10.06
C TYR A 45 -6.31 -21.67 -10.01
N TRP A 46 -5.64 -21.50 -8.87
CA TRP A 46 -4.57 -20.51 -8.74
C TRP A 46 -3.23 -21.18 -8.83
N TYR A 47 -2.28 -20.49 -9.45
CA TYR A 47 -0.97 -21.01 -9.74
C TYR A 47 0.08 -20.05 -9.23
N PHE A 48 1.05 -20.58 -8.48
CA PHE A 48 2.18 -19.83 -7.94
C PHE A 48 3.46 -20.56 -8.29
N PHE A 49 4.50 -19.82 -8.66
CA PHE A 49 5.75 -20.37 -9.19
C PHE A 49 6.67 -20.96 -8.13
N ASN A 50 6.54 -20.55 -6.87
CA ASN A 50 7.32 -21.05 -5.74
C ASN A 50 6.63 -20.67 -4.42
N HIS A 51 7.21 -21.09 -3.29
CA HIS A 51 6.66 -20.80 -1.96
C HIS A 51 6.63 -19.31 -1.65
N ILE A 52 7.65 -18.56 -2.06
CA ILE A 52 7.71 -17.10 -1.88
C ILE A 52 6.58 -16.45 -2.69
N ASP A 53 6.41 -16.88 -3.94
CA ASP A 53 5.32 -16.40 -4.80
C ASP A 53 3.94 -16.70 -4.20
N LEU A 54 3.77 -17.87 -3.60
CA LEU A 54 2.56 -18.26 -2.89
C LEU A 54 2.32 -17.34 -1.69
N GLU A 55 3.23 -17.28 -0.72
CA GLU A 55 3.07 -16.47 0.49
C GLU A 55 2.76 -15.01 0.15
N ASN A 56 3.48 -14.46 -0.83
CA ASN A 56 3.36 -13.05 -1.20
C ASN A 56 2.08 -12.74 -1.96
N LYS A 57 1.63 -13.64 -2.85
CA LYS A 57 0.49 -13.36 -3.74
C LYS A 57 -0.81 -13.97 -3.30
N ILE A 58 -0.81 -14.95 -2.40
CA ILE A 58 -2.05 -15.60 -1.97
C ILE A 58 -2.98 -14.56 -1.35
N ASN A 59 -2.49 -13.73 -0.43
CA ASN A 59 -3.28 -12.69 0.22
C ASN A 59 -3.83 -11.65 -0.78
N ILE A 60 -3.06 -11.31 -1.82
CA ILE A 60 -3.52 -10.44 -2.91
C ILE A 60 -4.61 -11.13 -3.76
N THR A 61 -4.48 -12.43 -3.97
CA THR A 61 -5.32 -13.20 -4.89
C THR A 61 -6.72 -13.46 -4.32
N TYR A 62 -6.87 -13.64 -3.00
CA TYR A 62 -8.17 -13.95 -2.38
C TYR A 62 -8.66 -12.98 -1.31
N ASN A 63 -8.06 -11.79 -1.23
CA ASN A 63 -8.56 -10.72 -0.36
C ASN A 63 -9.08 -9.53 -1.18
N PRO A 64 -10.32 -9.59 -1.71
CA PRO A 64 -11.00 -8.47 -2.35
C PRO A 64 -11.37 -7.45 -1.26
N LYS A 65 -10.38 -6.62 -0.91
CA LYS A 65 -10.47 -5.65 0.18
C LYS A 65 -11.47 -4.56 -0.20
N PHE A 66 -12.46 -4.33 0.67
CA PHE A 66 -13.30 -3.15 0.62
C PHE A 66 -12.43 -1.94 0.93
N GLY A 67 -12.37 -1.00 -0.02
CA GLY A 67 -11.52 0.17 0.02
C GLY A 67 -12.34 1.45 0.10
N VAL A 68 -11.83 2.43 0.84
CA VAL A 68 -12.43 3.76 1.00
C VAL A 68 -11.50 4.79 0.36
N TYR A 69 -12.03 5.55 -0.59
CA TYR A 69 -11.33 6.64 -1.26
C TYR A 69 -11.34 7.88 -0.36
N LEU A 70 -10.15 8.44 -0.13
CA LEU A 70 -9.97 9.58 0.78
C LEU A 70 -9.85 10.91 0.03
N GLY A 71 -9.72 10.87 -1.29
CA GLY A 71 -9.57 12.06 -2.13
C GLY A 71 -8.20 12.13 -2.78
N LYS A 72 -7.79 13.35 -3.12
CA LYS A 72 -6.56 13.58 -3.88
C LYS A 72 -5.79 14.78 -3.37
N ILE A 73 -4.50 14.79 -3.64
CA ILE A 73 -3.65 15.98 -3.47
C ILE A 73 -3.32 16.51 -4.85
N THR A 74 -3.61 17.78 -5.09
CA THR A 74 -3.16 18.53 -6.26
C THR A 74 -2.00 19.43 -5.86
N PHE A 75 -1.28 19.95 -6.85
CA PHE A 75 -0.17 20.86 -6.58
C PHE A 75 -0.34 22.17 -7.32
N ASP A 76 -0.37 23.25 -6.56
CA ASP A 76 -0.33 24.61 -7.08
C ASP A 76 1.12 24.99 -7.36
N LYS A 77 1.42 25.26 -8.63
CA LYS A 77 2.73 25.76 -9.03
C LYS A 77 2.74 27.28 -8.93
N LYS A 78 3.41 27.82 -7.90
CA LYS A 78 3.64 29.28 -7.73
C LYS A 78 5.12 29.57 -7.92
N GLY A 79 5.51 29.92 -9.15
CA GLY A 79 6.91 30.03 -9.54
C GLY A 79 7.59 28.65 -9.55
N ASN A 80 8.65 28.49 -8.76
CA ASN A 80 9.34 27.21 -8.59
C ASN A 80 8.80 26.37 -7.42
N LYS A 81 7.85 26.89 -6.64
CA LYS A 81 7.27 26.18 -5.49
C LYS A 81 6.20 25.19 -5.93
N LEU A 82 6.28 23.97 -5.40
CA LEU A 82 5.30 22.90 -5.55
C LEU A 82 4.47 22.79 -4.27
N ILE A 83 3.32 23.45 -4.24
CA ILE A 83 2.52 23.60 -3.02
C ILE A 83 1.38 22.58 -3.01
N PRO A 84 1.33 21.63 -2.05
CA PRO A 84 0.31 20.58 -2.02
C PRO A 84 -1.03 21.08 -1.47
N GLU A 85 -2.12 20.84 -2.19
CA GLU A 85 -3.49 21.08 -1.75
C GLU A 85 -4.24 19.75 -1.64
N TYR A 86 -4.78 19.44 -0.45
CA TYR A 86 -5.58 18.23 -0.27
C TYR A 86 -7.06 18.51 -0.44
N ILE A 87 -7.66 17.77 -1.38
CA ILE A 87 -9.07 17.78 -1.69
C ILE A 87 -9.64 16.44 -1.21
N SER A 88 -10.19 16.44 0.00
CA SER A 88 -10.79 15.24 0.60
C SER A 88 -12.13 14.87 -0.04
N THR A 89 -12.46 13.59 -0.08
CA THR A 89 -13.83 13.14 -0.39
C THR A 89 -14.81 13.56 0.70
N SER A 90 -16.05 13.90 0.31
CA SER A 90 -17.15 14.13 1.26
C SER A 90 -17.87 12.83 1.59
N ILE A 91 -18.28 12.69 2.85
CA ILE A 91 -19.12 11.59 3.34
C ILE A 91 -20.52 12.07 3.76
N GLU A 92 -20.93 13.27 3.36
CA GLU A 92 -22.27 13.81 3.66
C GLU A 92 -23.39 12.89 3.13
N ASN A 93 -23.20 12.32 1.94
CA ASN A 93 -24.15 11.40 1.30
C ASN A 93 -23.81 9.92 1.52
N LEU A 94 -23.09 9.59 2.60
CA LEU A 94 -22.60 8.22 2.85
C LEU A 94 -23.73 7.18 2.88
N GLU A 95 -24.90 7.51 3.42
CA GLU A 95 -26.03 6.57 3.46
C GLU A 95 -26.51 6.18 2.06
N GLU A 96 -26.55 7.15 1.13
CA GLU A 96 -26.89 6.92 -0.26
C GLU A 96 -25.78 6.15 -0.99
N GLU A 97 -24.51 6.43 -0.70
CA GLU A 97 -23.38 5.65 -1.23
C GLU A 97 -23.44 4.19 -0.78
N VAL A 98 -23.77 3.92 0.49
CA VAL A 98 -23.89 2.55 1.02
C VAL A 98 -25.06 1.80 0.36
N LYS A 99 -26.17 2.48 0.02
CA LYS A 99 -27.29 1.87 -0.72
C LYS A 99 -26.92 1.46 -2.15
N LYS A 100 -25.88 2.05 -2.74
CA LYS A 100 -25.42 1.70 -4.11
C LYS A 100 -24.62 0.40 -4.16
N ILE A 101 -24.08 -0.05 -3.02
CA ILE A 101 -23.32 -1.31 -2.91
C ILE A 101 -24.18 -2.48 -3.38
N LYS A 102 -23.64 -3.31 -4.28
CA LYS A 102 -24.38 -4.42 -4.91
C LYS A 102 -24.17 -5.76 -4.23
N ASN A 103 -23.06 -5.94 -3.53
CA ASN A 103 -22.71 -7.20 -2.88
C ASN A 103 -22.69 -7.02 -1.35
N PRO A 104 -23.08 -8.04 -0.57
CA PRO A 104 -22.86 -8.04 0.87
C PRO A 104 -21.41 -7.73 1.22
N LEU A 105 -21.23 -6.88 2.24
CA LEU A 105 -19.94 -6.71 2.89
C LEU A 105 -19.82 -7.70 4.04
N TRP A 106 -18.71 -8.41 4.14
CA TRP A 106 -18.56 -9.49 5.11
C TRP A 106 -17.15 -9.62 5.67
N ILE A 107 -17.04 -10.18 6.86
CA ILE A 107 -15.77 -10.48 7.53
C ILE A 107 -15.52 -11.97 7.40
N ALA A 108 -14.34 -12.35 6.91
CA ALA A 108 -14.01 -13.76 6.73
C ALA A 108 -13.66 -14.42 8.07
N GLU A 109 -14.27 -15.57 8.30
CA GLU A 109 -13.88 -16.46 9.39
C GLU A 109 -12.67 -17.30 9.00
N LYS A 110 -11.99 -17.83 10.03
CA LYS A 110 -10.97 -18.85 9.82
C LYS A 110 -11.63 -20.08 9.20
N ASN A 111 -10.93 -20.70 8.26
CA ASN A 111 -11.36 -21.94 7.66
C ASN A 111 -11.01 -23.10 8.59
N ASP A 112 -12.02 -23.74 9.18
CA ASP A 112 -11.84 -24.86 10.10
C ASP A 112 -11.21 -26.09 9.41
N ASP A 113 -11.41 -26.23 8.10
CA ASP A 113 -10.85 -27.31 7.28
C ASP A 113 -9.52 -26.93 6.62
N TYR A 114 -8.83 -25.89 7.11
CA TYR A 114 -7.59 -25.41 6.50
C TYR A 114 -6.50 -26.49 6.44
N VAL A 115 -6.02 -26.73 5.23
CA VAL A 115 -4.87 -27.59 4.93
C VAL A 115 -3.82 -26.74 4.21
N LYS A 116 -2.65 -26.62 4.83
CA LYS A 116 -1.53 -25.87 4.24
C LYS A 116 -1.25 -26.37 2.80
N PRO A 117 -1.15 -25.47 1.81
CA PRO A 117 -0.82 -25.86 0.45
C PRO A 117 0.48 -26.66 0.36
N GLU A 118 0.48 -27.72 -0.43
CA GLU A 118 1.68 -28.48 -0.79
C GLU A 118 2.11 -28.17 -2.23
N PRO A 119 3.42 -28.26 -2.54
CA PRO A 119 3.91 -28.13 -3.91
C PRO A 119 3.24 -29.18 -4.81
N PHE A 120 2.85 -28.77 -6.01
CA PHE A 120 2.31 -29.68 -7.01
C PHE A 120 3.44 -30.47 -7.70
N PHE A 121 3.29 -31.79 -7.76
CA PHE A 121 4.23 -32.71 -8.40
C PHE A 121 3.79 -33.03 -9.82
N PHE A 122 4.73 -33.04 -10.77
CA PHE A 122 4.48 -33.61 -12.10
C PHE A 122 5.16 -34.98 -12.18
N GLU A 123 4.48 -35.96 -12.75
CA GLU A 123 5.12 -37.20 -13.17
C GLU A 123 5.80 -36.96 -14.51
N ASP A 124 7.11 -37.15 -14.55
CA ASP A 124 7.89 -37.18 -15.80
C ASP A 124 8.41 -38.60 -16.03
N ASN A 125 8.64 -38.95 -17.30
CA ASN A 125 9.16 -40.26 -17.66
C ASN A 125 10.61 -40.12 -18.09
N ILE A 126 11.52 -40.27 -17.12
CA ILE A 126 12.96 -40.19 -17.34
C ILE A 126 13.49 -41.62 -17.47
N PHE A 127 14.03 -41.96 -18.64
CA PHE A 127 14.57 -43.30 -18.94
C PHE A 127 13.60 -44.46 -18.67
N GLY A 128 12.30 -44.28 -18.98
CA GLY A 128 11.29 -45.33 -18.83
C GLY A 128 10.81 -45.55 -17.38
N LYS A 129 11.27 -44.74 -16.42
CA LYS A 129 10.77 -44.73 -15.04
C LYS A 129 9.96 -43.45 -14.81
N LYS A 130 8.76 -43.62 -14.24
CA LYS A 130 7.98 -42.51 -13.71
C LYS A 130 8.69 -41.94 -12.48
N VAL A 131 9.12 -40.69 -12.58
CA VAL A 131 9.75 -39.95 -11.48
C VAL A 131 8.84 -38.78 -11.13
N LYS A 132 8.56 -38.61 -9.83
CA LYS A 132 7.91 -37.39 -9.33
C LYS A 132 8.95 -36.28 -9.26
N ILE A 133 8.75 -35.22 -10.03
CA ILE A 133 9.62 -34.05 -10.04
C ILE A 133 8.84 -32.87 -9.44
N THR A 134 9.43 -32.20 -8.45
CA THR A 134 8.94 -30.90 -8.01
C THR A 134 9.63 -29.82 -8.81
N ARG A 135 8.87 -28.80 -9.21
CA ARG A 135 9.41 -27.50 -9.62
C ARG A 135 9.12 -26.43 -8.57
N ASP A 136 8.78 -26.88 -7.36
CA ASP A 136 8.31 -26.09 -6.22
C ASP A 136 7.11 -25.17 -6.51
N ASN A 137 6.36 -25.42 -7.60
CA ASN A 137 5.16 -24.66 -7.93
C ASN A 137 3.98 -25.10 -7.06
N TYR A 138 3.04 -24.20 -6.83
CA TYR A 138 1.81 -24.48 -6.09
C TYR A 138 0.59 -24.31 -7.01
N ARG A 139 -0.33 -25.26 -6.92
CA ARG A 139 -1.61 -25.21 -7.64
C ARG A 139 -2.75 -25.37 -6.64
N LEU A 140 -3.45 -24.28 -6.36
CA LEU A 140 -4.60 -24.29 -5.45
C LEU A 140 -5.87 -24.55 -6.25
N THR A 141 -6.47 -25.72 -6.04
CA THR A 141 -7.76 -26.11 -6.62
C THR A 141 -8.85 -26.29 -5.56
N ASN A 142 -8.49 -26.25 -4.28
CA ASN A 142 -9.38 -26.51 -3.16
C ASN A 142 -9.49 -25.27 -2.25
N PRO A 143 -10.71 -24.79 -1.91
CA PRO A 143 -10.93 -23.76 -0.90
C PRO A 143 -10.24 -24.03 0.45
N ASN A 144 -10.08 -25.31 0.82
CA ASN A 144 -9.44 -25.73 2.07
C ASN A 144 -7.95 -25.37 2.11
N ASN A 145 -7.35 -24.95 1.00
CA ASN A 145 -5.99 -24.44 1.00
C ASN A 145 -5.87 -22.97 1.41
N LEU A 146 -6.97 -22.33 1.81
CA LEU A 146 -7.01 -20.95 2.27
C LEU A 146 -7.32 -20.92 3.77
N GLU A 147 -6.50 -20.18 4.51
CA GLU A 147 -6.61 -20.08 5.98
C GLU A 147 -7.90 -19.36 6.40
N TYR A 148 -8.43 -18.50 5.55
CA TYR A 148 -9.69 -17.78 5.76
C TYR A 148 -10.68 -18.07 4.64
N GLN A 149 -11.96 -17.91 4.96
CA GLN A 149 -13.06 -18.09 4.02
C GLN A 149 -12.87 -17.26 2.73
N CYS A 150 -13.09 -17.92 1.59
CA CYS A 150 -13.08 -17.32 0.25
C CYS A 150 -14.48 -17.12 -0.35
N LYS A 151 -15.52 -17.45 0.41
CA LYS A 151 -16.92 -17.24 0.07
C LYS A 151 -17.74 -17.06 1.34
N ILE A 152 -18.94 -16.51 1.21
CA ILE A 152 -19.89 -16.45 2.30
C ILE A 152 -20.38 -17.87 2.64
N GLU A 153 -20.26 -18.22 3.92
CA GLU A 153 -20.76 -19.45 4.52
C GLU A 153 -21.73 -19.15 5.68
N LYS A 154 -22.28 -20.21 6.30
CA LYS A 154 -23.34 -20.07 7.31
C LYS A 154 -22.91 -19.29 8.56
N ASN A 155 -21.64 -19.39 8.95
CA ASN A 155 -21.05 -18.70 10.10
C ASN A 155 -20.41 -17.35 9.74
N THR A 156 -20.42 -16.95 8.47
CA THR A 156 -19.82 -15.69 8.03
C THR A 156 -20.57 -14.48 8.61
N ILE A 157 -19.82 -13.52 9.16
CA ILE A 157 -20.38 -12.26 9.64
C ILE A 157 -20.66 -11.35 8.44
N ILE A 158 -21.95 -11.15 8.15
CA ILE A 158 -22.41 -10.20 7.12
C ILE A 158 -22.74 -8.87 7.80
N LEU A 159 -22.18 -7.79 7.27
CA LEU A 159 -22.36 -6.45 7.81
C LEU A 159 -23.69 -5.85 7.38
N ASN A 160 -24.40 -5.23 8.32
CA ASN A 160 -25.58 -4.43 8.04
C ASN A 160 -25.20 -2.97 7.72
N GLN A 161 -26.16 -2.18 7.22
CA GLN A 161 -25.91 -0.79 6.81
C GLN A 161 -25.37 0.08 7.96
N GLU A 162 -25.89 -0.07 9.18
CA GLU A 162 -25.44 0.70 10.35
C GLU A 162 -23.97 0.43 10.67
N GLN A 163 -23.54 -0.83 10.61
CA GLN A 163 -22.16 -1.25 10.81
C GLN A 163 -21.24 -0.69 9.72
N ILE A 164 -21.68 -0.74 8.45
CA ILE A 164 -20.91 -0.20 7.33
C ILE A 164 -20.74 1.32 7.48
N ILE A 165 -21.84 2.03 7.75
CA ILE A 165 -21.83 3.49 7.89
C ILE A 165 -20.95 3.92 9.06
N SER A 166 -21.08 3.28 10.23
CA SER A 166 -20.31 3.65 11.42
C SER A 166 -18.81 3.44 11.21
N TYR A 167 -18.42 2.31 10.63
CA TYR A 167 -17.04 1.98 10.33
C TYR A 167 -16.44 2.93 9.29
N VAL A 168 -17.17 3.19 8.18
CA VAL A 168 -16.71 4.09 7.12
C VAL A 168 -16.56 5.52 7.64
N LYS A 169 -17.51 6.03 8.45
CA LYS A 169 -17.41 7.36 9.07
C LYS A 169 -16.12 7.50 9.88
N GLU A 170 -15.82 6.51 10.70
CA GLU A 170 -14.65 6.54 11.57
C GLU A 170 -13.34 6.47 10.77
N ILE A 171 -13.19 5.47 9.90
CA ILE A 171 -11.96 5.28 9.12
C ILE A 171 -11.72 6.46 8.18
N HIS A 172 -12.76 6.97 7.51
CA HIS A 172 -12.64 8.12 6.61
C HIS A 172 -12.23 9.38 7.39
N SER A 173 -12.99 9.75 8.42
CA SER A 173 -12.77 11.00 9.15
C SER A 173 -11.39 11.05 9.81
N LYS A 174 -10.93 9.93 10.40
CA LYS A 174 -9.62 9.86 11.06
C LYS A 174 -8.47 9.95 10.06
N ASN A 175 -8.58 9.26 8.92
CA ASN A 175 -7.53 9.30 7.89
C ASN A 175 -7.48 10.65 7.16
N VAL A 176 -8.63 11.24 6.82
CA VAL A 176 -8.71 12.60 6.26
C VAL A 176 -8.04 13.59 7.20
N LYS A 177 -8.32 13.50 8.51
CA LYS A 177 -7.72 14.36 9.52
C LYS A 177 -6.19 14.21 9.59
N ILE A 178 -5.67 12.99 9.59
CA ILE A 178 -4.21 12.74 9.57
C ILE A 178 -3.54 13.44 8.39
N ILE A 179 -4.12 13.32 7.19
CA ILE A 179 -3.57 13.92 5.97
C ILE A 179 -3.68 15.46 6.02
N GLN A 180 -4.82 15.99 6.48
CA GLN A 180 -5.03 17.43 6.65
C GLN A 180 -4.03 18.04 7.64
N GLU A 181 -3.90 17.45 8.84
CA GLU A 181 -2.96 17.92 9.87
C GLU A 181 -1.51 17.88 9.38
N TYR A 182 -1.13 16.85 8.61
CA TYR A 182 0.20 16.78 8.00
C TYR A 182 0.45 17.92 7.02
N ILE A 183 -0.51 18.22 6.16
CA ILE A 183 -0.40 19.29 5.17
C ILE A 183 -0.39 20.67 5.85
N GLU A 184 -1.26 20.90 6.84
CA GLU A 184 -1.24 22.11 7.67
C GLU A 184 0.10 22.30 8.37
N GLN A 185 0.69 21.22 8.88
CA GLN A 185 2.00 21.28 9.52
C GLN A 185 3.11 21.62 8.51
N ILE A 186 3.09 21.06 7.30
CA ILE A 186 4.02 21.43 6.23
C ILE A 186 3.89 22.92 5.87
N TYR A 187 2.67 23.44 5.81
CA TYR A 187 2.43 24.87 5.57
C TYR A 187 3.02 25.74 6.68
N LYS A 188 2.76 25.38 7.94
CA LYS A 188 3.30 26.07 9.12
C LYS A 188 4.82 26.07 9.15
N ASP A 189 5.42 24.96 8.68
CA ASP A 189 6.87 24.76 8.70
C ASP A 189 7.55 25.27 7.42
N ASN A 190 6.78 25.68 6.41
CA ASN A 190 7.25 26.04 5.07
C ASN A 190 8.06 24.92 4.38
N GLY A 191 7.72 23.65 4.68
CA GLY A 191 8.44 22.48 4.19
C GLY A 191 8.16 21.23 5.01
N ILE A 192 8.71 20.10 4.57
CA ILE A 192 8.62 18.83 5.29
C ILE A 192 9.68 18.80 6.38
N LYS A 193 9.25 18.65 7.63
CA LYS A 193 10.13 18.68 8.80
C LYS A 193 11.07 17.46 8.84
N PRO A 194 12.39 17.69 8.91
CA PRO A 194 13.38 16.63 9.05
C PRO A 194 13.68 16.30 10.52
N TYR A 195 14.19 15.09 10.75
CA TYR A 195 14.84 14.63 11.97
C TYR A 195 16.27 14.23 11.61
N ALA A 196 17.18 15.19 11.70
CA ALA A 196 18.58 15.01 11.33
C ALA A 196 19.41 14.66 12.57
N PHE A 197 20.36 13.74 12.40
CA PHE A 197 21.39 13.50 13.40
C PHE A 197 22.65 14.27 13.02
N ASP A 198 23.09 15.13 13.92
CA ASP A 198 24.32 15.92 13.77
C ASP A 198 25.23 15.73 15.01
N ASP A 199 26.47 16.21 14.91
CA ASP A 199 27.45 16.08 15.98
C ASP A 199 27.00 16.73 17.30
N GLU A 200 26.27 17.83 17.23
CA GLU A 200 25.73 18.53 18.40
C GLU A 200 24.65 17.69 19.08
N PHE A 201 23.77 17.09 18.28
CA PHE A 201 22.73 16.19 18.76
C PHE A 201 23.32 14.96 19.44
N TYR A 202 24.40 14.38 18.91
CA TYR A 202 25.06 13.25 19.56
C TYR A 202 25.65 13.65 20.93
N GLU A 203 26.30 14.81 21.06
CA GLU A 203 26.78 15.30 22.36
C GLU A 203 25.62 15.52 23.34
N GLU A 204 24.53 16.16 22.88
CA GLU A 204 23.33 16.40 23.69
C GLU A 204 22.77 15.09 24.27
N LEU A 205 22.65 14.04 23.44
CA LEU A 205 22.20 12.73 23.91
C LEU A 205 23.19 12.07 24.88
N GLY A 206 24.49 12.32 24.71
CA GLY A 206 25.56 11.85 25.59
C GLY A 206 25.49 12.51 26.97
N ASP A 207 25.33 13.83 27.01
CA ASP A 207 25.20 14.63 28.23
C ASP A 207 23.94 14.27 29.01
N LEU A 208 22.85 13.94 28.31
CA LEU A 208 21.61 13.45 28.91
C LEU A 208 21.66 11.98 29.35
N GLY A 209 22.75 11.25 29.05
CA GLY A 209 22.89 9.84 29.36
C GLY A 209 21.94 8.93 28.58
N ILE A 210 21.33 9.42 27.49
CA ILE A 210 20.49 8.62 26.58
C ILE A 210 21.37 7.65 25.78
N ILE A 211 22.57 8.10 25.41
CA ILE A 211 23.64 7.27 24.85
C ILE A 211 24.91 7.44 25.67
N THR A 212 25.80 6.44 25.64
CA THR A 212 27.09 6.51 26.31
C THR A 212 28.07 7.40 25.55
N GLN A 213 29.05 7.98 26.24
CA GLN A 213 30.13 8.76 25.59
C GLN A 213 30.89 7.97 24.52
N ARG A 214 31.10 6.66 24.75
CA ARG A 214 31.64 5.75 23.72
C ARG A 214 30.75 5.68 22.47
N GLN A 215 29.43 5.72 22.63
CA GLN A 215 28.49 5.75 21.51
C GLN A 215 28.52 7.10 20.79
N VAL A 216 28.65 8.23 21.50
CA VAL A 216 28.84 9.56 20.91
C VAL A 216 30.04 9.54 19.96
N GLU A 217 31.23 9.25 20.49
CA GLU A 217 32.47 9.20 19.71
C GLU A 217 32.38 8.20 18.54
N GLY A 218 31.77 7.04 18.79
CA GLY A 218 31.64 5.98 17.81
C GLY A 218 30.63 6.29 16.68
N PHE A 219 29.58 7.06 16.95
CA PHE A 219 28.61 7.49 15.93
C PHE A 219 29.14 8.66 15.10
N LYS A 220 29.80 9.64 15.71
CA LYS A 220 30.45 10.75 15.00
C LYS A 220 31.54 10.29 14.03
N SER A 221 32.19 9.18 14.34
CA SER A 221 33.29 8.62 13.55
C SER A 221 32.87 7.45 12.64
N ASP A 222 31.57 7.16 12.53
CA ASP A 222 31.01 6.02 11.77
C ASP A 222 31.59 4.64 12.17
N ARG A 223 32.16 4.52 13.37
CA ARG A 223 32.76 3.28 13.88
C ARG A 223 31.75 2.32 14.48
N LEU A 224 30.56 2.81 14.84
CA LEU A 224 29.49 2.02 15.46
C LEU A 224 28.22 2.00 14.60
N ILE A 225 27.67 0.80 14.43
CA ILE A 225 26.37 0.59 13.78
C ILE A 225 25.26 0.87 14.79
N LYS A 226 24.32 1.73 14.41
CA LYS A 226 23.16 2.10 15.22
C LYS A 226 22.11 0.99 15.14
N LYS A 227 21.65 0.50 16.30
CA LYS A 227 20.54 -0.46 16.34
C LYS A 227 19.22 0.27 16.08
N ASN A 228 18.29 -0.38 15.36
CA ASN A 228 16.96 0.17 15.06
C ASN A 228 16.22 0.70 16.29
N SER A 229 16.22 -0.03 17.41
CA SER A 229 15.59 0.41 18.65
C SER A 229 16.20 1.71 19.22
N LEU A 230 17.51 1.89 19.07
CA LEU A 230 18.21 3.09 19.51
C LEU A 230 17.88 4.26 18.58
N LEU A 231 17.91 4.04 17.26
CA LEU A 231 17.49 5.03 16.26
C LEU A 231 16.09 5.55 16.54
N LEU A 232 15.12 4.66 16.80
CA LEU A 232 13.75 5.06 17.14
C LEU A 232 13.68 5.91 18.41
N THR A 233 14.48 5.59 19.44
CA THR A 233 14.54 6.38 20.67
C THR A 233 15.07 7.79 20.42
N MET A 234 16.12 7.92 19.60
CA MET A 234 16.71 9.20 19.21
C MET A 234 15.75 10.04 18.37
N LEU A 235 15.02 9.42 17.44
CA LEU A 235 14.00 10.09 16.63
C LEU A 235 12.80 10.57 17.45
N ASP A 236 12.35 9.76 18.41
CA ASP A 236 11.27 10.14 19.33
C ASP A 236 11.70 11.34 20.20
N TYR A 237 12.96 11.40 20.61
CA TYR A 237 13.50 12.56 21.31
C TYR A 237 13.45 13.82 20.43
N LEU A 238 13.97 13.76 19.19
CA LEU A 238 13.90 14.90 18.26
C LEU A 238 12.45 15.33 17.95
N ALA A 239 11.54 14.36 17.82
CA ALA A 239 10.12 14.62 17.61
C ALA A 239 9.48 15.41 18.75
N ARG A 240 9.90 15.20 20.00
CA ARG A 240 9.41 15.94 21.17
C ARG A 240 9.99 17.34 21.29
N GLN A 241 11.23 17.56 20.88
CA GLN A 241 11.90 18.86 21.01
C GLN A 241 11.39 19.93 20.03
N ASP A 242 10.52 19.54 19.09
CA ASP A 242 10.15 20.34 17.93
C ASP A 242 11.37 20.92 17.16
N ARG A 243 12.56 20.29 17.30
CA ARG A 243 13.80 20.75 16.67
C ARG A 243 13.63 20.68 15.15
N LYS A 244 13.82 21.80 14.49
CA LYS A 244 13.84 21.91 13.03
C LYS A 244 15.28 22.18 12.62
N SER A 245 15.95 21.18 12.06
CA SER A 245 17.22 21.45 11.40
C SER A 245 16.91 22.21 10.11
N LYS A 246 17.14 23.53 10.13
CA LYS A 246 16.84 24.41 8.99
C LYS A 246 17.63 24.02 7.75
N ASP A 247 18.81 23.44 7.94
CA ASP A 247 19.72 23.02 6.87
C ASP A 247 19.19 21.80 6.09
N TYR A 248 18.29 21.01 6.70
CA TYR A 248 17.70 19.82 6.08
C TYR A 248 16.19 19.95 5.84
N LEU A 249 15.62 21.15 6.04
CA LEU A 249 14.20 21.39 5.80
C LEU A 249 13.92 21.29 4.30
N ILE A 250 13.06 20.36 3.90
CA ILE A 250 12.69 20.18 2.49
C ILE A 250 11.56 21.17 2.15
N THR A 251 11.92 22.33 1.61
CA THR A 251 10.98 23.41 1.29
C THR A 251 10.21 23.14 0.00
N PHE A 252 9.15 23.92 -0.27
CA PHE A 252 8.31 23.72 -1.47
C PHE A 252 9.03 23.91 -2.81
N ASP A 253 10.14 24.64 -2.83
CA ASP A 253 11.00 24.88 -3.98
C ASP A 253 12.20 23.93 -4.07
N ASP A 254 12.34 23.01 -3.10
CA ASP A 254 13.35 21.98 -3.12
C ASP A 254 13.06 20.94 -4.21
N GLU A 255 14.08 20.52 -4.95
CA GLU A 255 13.95 19.54 -6.03
C GLU A 255 13.53 18.14 -5.54
N TYR A 256 13.80 17.82 -4.27
CA TYR A 256 13.46 16.56 -3.62
C TYR A 256 12.09 16.60 -2.92
N PHE A 257 11.41 17.76 -2.88
CA PHE A 257 10.15 17.93 -2.16
C PHE A 257 9.10 16.89 -2.55
N TYR A 258 8.90 16.68 -3.86
CA TYR A 258 7.90 15.74 -4.35
C TYR A 258 8.18 14.31 -3.87
N ASP A 259 9.44 13.88 -3.93
CA ASP A 259 9.82 12.53 -3.56
C ASP A 259 9.57 12.27 -2.08
N TYR A 260 10.09 13.12 -1.20
CA TYR A 260 9.85 13.00 0.23
C TYR A 260 8.35 13.06 0.56
N PHE A 261 7.59 13.95 -0.09
CA PHE A 261 6.16 14.07 0.13
C PHE A 261 5.39 12.80 -0.26
N VAL A 262 5.69 12.21 -1.42
CA VAL A 262 5.08 10.95 -1.89
C VAL A 262 5.43 9.79 -0.95
N PHE A 263 6.69 9.68 -0.51
CA PHE A 263 7.09 8.61 0.41
C PHE A 263 6.43 8.76 1.79
N SER A 264 6.30 9.97 2.33
CA SER A 264 5.59 10.21 3.59
C SER A 264 4.14 9.73 3.55
N LEU A 265 3.50 9.79 2.37
CA LEU A 265 2.11 9.35 2.15
C LEU A 265 2.00 7.89 1.72
N GLY A 266 3.10 7.12 1.64
CA GLY A 266 3.15 5.83 0.98
C GLY A 266 2.09 4.81 1.42
N GLY A 267 1.61 4.88 2.66
CA GLY A 267 0.53 4.02 3.16
C GLY A 267 -0.87 4.30 2.58
N PHE A 268 -1.06 5.45 1.93
CA PHE A 268 -2.33 5.91 1.37
C PHE A 268 -2.34 5.92 -0.17
N MET A 269 -1.18 5.85 -0.81
CA MET A 269 -1.00 6.07 -2.24
C MET A 269 -1.66 4.96 -3.07
N LEU A 270 -2.82 5.24 -3.66
CA LEU A 270 -3.42 4.33 -4.63
C LEU A 270 -2.55 4.22 -5.87
N LYS A 271 -2.50 3.05 -6.50
CA LYS A 271 -1.93 2.92 -7.83
C LYS A 271 -2.52 4.00 -8.75
N LEU A 272 -1.67 4.78 -9.41
CA LEU A 272 -2.07 6.01 -10.12
C LEU A 272 -3.30 5.82 -11.01
N SER A 273 -3.25 4.82 -11.88
CA SER A 273 -4.35 4.49 -12.79
C SER A 273 -5.68 4.18 -12.09
N GLN A 274 -5.62 3.51 -10.93
CA GLN A 274 -6.82 3.18 -10.14
C GLN A 274 -7.36 4.42 -9.41
N GLY A 275 -6.47 5.24 -8.86
CA GLY A 275 -6.84 6.51 -8.22
C GLY A 275 -7.44 7.52 -9.20
N MET A 276 -6.87 7.63 -10.40
CA MET A 276 -7.44 8.44 -11.49
C MET A 276 -8.84 7.97 -11.86
N LEU A 277 -9.03 6.65 -12.06
CA LEU A 277 -10.35 6.10 -12.36
C LEU A 277 -11.34 6.38 -11.23
N GLN A 278 -10.92 6.17 -9.97
CA GLN A 278 -11.74 6.42 -8.79
C GLN A 278 -12.21 7.88 -8.72
N ASN A 279 -11.32 8.82 -9.05
CA ASN A 279 -11.62 10.23 -9.11
C ASN A 279 -12.58 10.57 -10.26
N GLU A 280 -12.38 10.01 -11.45
CA GLU A 280 -13.24 10.26 -12.63
C GLU A 280 -14.66 9.69 -12.45
N ILE A 281 -14.81 8.52 -11.83
CA ILE A 281 -16.13 7.95 -11.52
C ILE A 281 -16.83 8.63 -10.33
N ASN A 282 -16.09 9.44 -9.56
CA ASN A 282 -16.57 10.17 -8.39
C ASN A 282 -17.35 9.30 -7.40
N SER A 283 -16.74 8.19 -6.97
CA SER A 283 -17.35 7.29 -5.99
C SER A 283 -16.52 7.18 -4.72
N LEU A 284 -17.14 6.77 -3.61
CA LEU A 284 -16.46 6.68 -2.32
C LEU A 284 -15.73 5.36 -2.12
N PHE A 285 -16.24 4.28 -2.72
CA PHE A 285 -15.71 2.93 -2.53
C PHE A 285 -15.05 2.41 -3.80
N ASN A 286 -14.19 1.40 -3.66
CA ASN A 286 -13.52 0.78 -4.79
C ASN A 286 -14.54 0.21 -5.81
N PRO A 287 -14.30 0.29 -7.14
CA PRO A 287 -15.36 0.11 -8.14
C PRO A 287 -16.05 -1.27 -8.12
N ALA A 288 -15.35 -2.32 -7.67
CA ALA A 288 -15.91 -3.66 -7.60
C ALA A 288 -17.15 -3.77 -6.71
N VAL A 289 -17.31 -2.90 -5.69
CA VAL A 289 -18.47 -2.92 -4.77
C VAL A 289 -19.79 -2.56 -5.46
N TYR A 290 -19.72 -1.88 -6.61
CA TYR A 290 -20.88 -1.42 -7.36
C TYR A 290 -21.27 -2.37 -8.50
N ILE A 291 -20.54 -3.47 -8.66
CA ILE A 291 -20.82 -4.51 -9.65
C ILE A 291 -21.48 -5.70 -8.97
N ASP A 292 -22.64 -6.10 -9.47
CA ASP A 292 -23.38 -7.29 -9.02
C ASP A 292 -22.62 -8.58 -9.40
N ASP A 293 -22.02 -9.22 -8.40
CA ASP A 293 -21.16 -10.39 -8.58
C ASP A 293 -21.92 -11.68 -8.89
N THR A 294 -23.26 -11.69 -8.75
CA THR A 294 -24.08 -12.83 -9.17
C THR A 294 -24.07 -13.01 -10.69
N LYS A 295 -23.67 -11.98 -11.43
CA LYS A 295 -23.62 -11.93 -12.89
C LYS A 295 -22.21 -12.01 -13.45
N VAL A 296 -21.18 -11.90 -12.62
CA VAL A 296 -19.78 -11.77 -13.05
C VAL A 296 -18.90 -12.73 -12.26
N ASN A 297 -18.16 -13.59 -12.96
CA ASN A 297 -17.12 -14.38 -12.30
C ASN A 297 -15.91 -13.50 -11.97
N TYR A 298 -15.31 -13.68 -10.79
CA TYR A 298 -14.14 -12.93 -10.34
C TYR A 298 -12.99 -12.88 -11.38
N LYS A 299 -12.79 -13.94 -12.16
CA LYS A 299 -11.75 -14.00 -13.20
C LYS A 299 -12.01 -13.03 -14.37
N ASP A 300 -13.28 -12.75 -14.65
CA ASP A 300 -13.74 -11.91 -15.76
C ASP A 300 -14.02 -10.46 -15.28
N LEU A 301 -13.81 -10.18 -13.99
CA LEU A 301 -14.16 -8.90 -13.37
C LEU A 301 -13.41 -7.73 -14.01
N SER A 302 -12.14 -7.89 -14.38
CA SER A 302 -11.37 -6.83 -15.04
C SER A 302 -11.91 -6.50 -16.44
N GLU A 303 -12.33 -7.49 -17.21
CA GLU A 303 -12.98 -7.25 -18.51
C GLU A 303 -14.32 -6.53 -18.34
N ASN A 304 -15.11 -6.92 -17.33
CA ASN A 304 -16.39 -6.27 -17.03
C ASN A 304 -16.21 -4.82 -16.59
N LEU A 305 -15.22 -4.55 -15.74
CA LEU A 305 -14.85 -3.18 -15.34
C LEU A 305 -14.42 -2.33 -16.52
N ASN A 306 -13.57 -2.89 -17.39
CA ASN A 306 -13.10 -2.19 -18.59
C ASN A 306 -14.25 -1.81 -19.51
N LYS A 307 -15.26 -2.67 -19.67
CA LYS A 307 -16.47 -2.37 -20.45
C LYS A 307 -17.35 -1.33 -19.75
N HIS A 308 -17.53 -1.47 -18.45
CA HIS A 308 -18.41 -0.61 -17.66
C HIS A 308 -17.88 0.84 -17.60
N TYR A 309 -16.56 1.00 -17.47
CA TYR A 309 -15.89 2.30 -17.33
C TYR A 309 -15.07 2.69 -18.57
N GLU A 310 -15.44 2.21 -19.76
CA GLU A 310 -14.71 2.45 -21.00
C GLU A 310 -14.56 3.96 -21.29
N LYS A 311 -15.61 4.73 -21.05
CA LYS A 311 -15.61 6.19 -21.28
C LYS A 311 -14.59 6.89 -20.37
N GLU A 312 -14.58 6.54 -19.09
CA GLU A 312 -13.68 7.12 -18.09
C GLU A 312 -12.23 6.74 -18.37
N LEU A 313 -11.97 5.48 -18.75
CA LEU A 313 -10.63 5.02 -19.15
C LEU A 313 -10.10 5.80 -20.38
N LEU A 314 -10.94 6.02 -21.39
CA LEU A 314 -10.57 6.85 -22.54
C LEU A 314 -10.27 8.30 -22.13
N ASN A 315 -11.09 8.89 -21.26
CA ASN A 315 -10.87 10.25 -20.75
C ASN A 315 -9.57 10.38 -19.95
N MET A 316 -9.16 9.31 -19.25
CA MET A 316 -7.88 9.24 -18.55
C MET A 316 -6.67 9.10 -19.47
N GLY A 317 -6.87 8.91 -20.79
CA GLY A 317 -5.82 8.76 -21.78
C GLY A 317 -5.37 7.31 -22.02
N PHE A 318 -6.16 6.31 -21.61
CA PHE A 318 -5.88 4.92 -21.93
C PHE A 318 -6.23 4.62 -23.39
N GLU A 319 -5.44 3.77 -24.04
CA GLU A 319 -5.71 3.35 -25.41
C GLU A 319 -6.46 2.04 -25.43
N LYS A 320 -7.55 1.96 -26.20
CA LYS A 320 -8.25 0.70 -26.45
C LYS A 320 -7.53 -0.12 -27.53
N LYS A 321 -7.21 -1.38 -27.23
CA LYS A 321 -6.60 -2.35 -28.16
C LYS A 321 -7.48 -3.60 -28.22
N GLY A 322 -8.42 -3.61 -29.16
CA GLY A 322 -9.41 -4.68 -29.24
C GLY A 322 -10.37 -4.63 -28.05
N SER A 323 -10.39 -5.70 -27.25
CA SER A 323 -11.29 -5.84 -26.07
C SER A 323 -10.69 -5.35 -24.75
N TYR A 324 -9.44 -4.86 -24.74
CA TYR A 324 -8.79 -4.39 -23.51
C TYR A 324 -8.19 -2.99 -23.68
N PHE A 325 -7.94 -2.33 -22.55
CA PHE A 325 -7.23 -1.06 -22.49
C PHE A 325 -5.75 -1.31 -22.18
N VAL A 326 -4.88 -0.44 -22.70
CA VAL A 326 -3.48 -0.37 -22.29
C VAL A 326 -3.18 0.92 -21.55
N ASP A 327 -2.37 0.78 -20.50
CA ASP A 327 -1.84 1.90 -19.74
C ASP A 327 -0.72 2.64 -20.48
N TYR A 328 -0.19 3.65 -19.82
CA TYR A 328 0.90 4.49 -20.33
C TYR A 328 2.27 3.78 -20.40
N PHE A 329 2.42 2.58 -19.83
CA PHE A 329 3.57 1.70 -20.06
C PHE A 329 3.37 0.74 -21.25
N ASP A 330 2.22 0.80 -21.91
CA ASP A 330 1.69 -0.17 -22.88
C ASP A 330 1.37 -1.56 -22.31
N TYR A 331 1.12 -1.68 -21.00
CA TYR A 331 0.62 -2.90 -20.38
C TYR A 331 -0.90 -2.93 -20.36
N SER A 332 -1.48 -4.12 -20.39
CA SER A 332 -2.93 -4.27 -20.26
C SER A 332 -3.39 -3.75 -18.90
N PHE A 333 -4.41 -2.89 -18.92
CA PHE A 333 -5.12 -2.44 -17.72
C PHE A 333 -5.94 -3.60 -17.16
N ASN A 334 -5.29 -4.41 -16.33
CA ASN A 334 -5.86 -5.58 -15.67
C ASN A 334 -6.26 -5.21 -14.23
N TYR A 335 -7.28 -4.37 -14.09
CA TYR A 335 -7.76 -3.90 -12.81
C TYR A 335 -9.05 -4.64 -12.43
N LYS A 336 -9.08 -5.28 -11.26
CA LYS A 336 -10.26 -5.99 -10.74
C LYS A 336 -11.17 -5.12 -9.88
N GLY A 337 -10.91 -3.81 -9.80
CA GLY A 337 -11.79 -2.89 -9.08
C GLY A 337 -11.54 -2.83 -7.57
N PHE A 338 -10.40 -3.33 -7.08
CA PHE A 338 -9.97 -3.26 -5.68
C PHE A 338 -8.67 -2.47 -5.59
N PHE A 339 -8.58 -1.53 -4.65
CA PHE A 339 -7.42 -0.66 -4.53
C PHE A 339 -6.13 -1.43 -4.29
N GLU A 340 -5.10 -1.06 -5.03
CA GLU A 340 -3.71 -1.43 -4.82
C GLU A 340 -2.99 -0.20 -4.28
N ILE A 341 -2.32 -0.33 -3.14
CA ILE A 341 -1.44 0.74 -2.62
C ILE A 341 -0.10 0.62 -3.34
N ASN A 342 0.24 1.60 -4.17
CA ASN A 342 1.46 1.58 -4.97
C ASN A 342 1.92 3.01 -5.33
N LEU A 343 3.15 3.34 -4.92
CA LEU A 343 3.77 4.64 -5.19
C LEU A 343 4.63 4.69 -6.47
N ASP A 344 4.97 3.56 -7.10
CA ASP A 344 5.85 3.52 -8.29
C ASP A 344 5.34 4.39 -9.43
N ASP A 345 4.03 4.35 -9.65
CA ASP A 345 3.41 4.97 -10.82
C ASP A 345 3.53 6.49 -10.80
N TYR A 346 3.88 7.09 -9.65
CA TYR A 346 4.03 8.53 -9.44
C TYR A 346 5.42 9.06 -9.76
N PHE A 347 6.43 8.20 -9.90
CA PHE A 347 7.79 8.61 -10.18
C PHE A 347 8.16 8.40 -11.66
N PRO A 348 8.92 9.32 -12.27
CA PRO A 348 9.44 9.09 -13.60
C PRO A 348 10.59 8.06 -13.54
N ASN A 349 10.65 7.15 -14.53
CA ASN A 349 11.52 5.95 -14.49
C ASN A 349 13.03 6.23 -14.36
N ASN A 350 13.49 7.46 -14.57
CA ASN A 350 14.86 7.95 -14.37
C ASN A 350 15.32 7.81 -12.91
N LEU A 351 14.44 7.89 -11.92
CA LEU A 351 14.76 7.51 -10.54
C LEU A 351 15.04 6.00 -10.39
N HIS A 352 14.47 5.17 -11.27
CA HIS A 352 14.41 3.70 -11.18
C HIS A 352 15.30 2.96 -12.19
N SER A 353 15.98 3.67 -13.09
CA SER A 353 16.58 3.10 -14.32
C SER A 353 17.73 2.09 -14.10
N LYS A 354 18.38 2.08 -12.93
CA LYS A 354 19.38 1.04 -12.60
C LYS A 354 18.80 -0.17 -11.85
N THR A 355 17.61 -0.05 -11.25
CA THR A 355 17.01 -1.07 -10.38
C THR A 355 16.01 -1.96 -11.12
N MET A 356 15.32 -1.43 -12.15
CA MET A 356 14.31 -2.18 -12.92
C MET A 356 14.85 -3.36 -13.75
N VAL A 357 16.15 -3.40 -14.08
CA VAL A 357 16.71 -4.52 -14.86
C VAL A 357 16.82 -5.81 -14.02
N LYS A 358 16.73 -5.73 -12.68
CA LYS A 358 16.88 -6.89 -11.79
C LYS A 358 15.64 -7.29 -11.00
N LEU A 359 14.61 -6.46 -10.89
CA LEU A 359 13.44 -6.76 -10.08
C LEU A 359 12.25 -7.16 -10.97
N LYS A 360 12.11 -8.46 -11.19
CA LYS A 360 10.85 -9.07 -11.62
C LYS A 360 9.78 -8.75 -10.59
N TYR A 361 8.62 -8.28 -11.06
CA TYR A 361 7.35 -8.12 -10.36
C TYR A 361 7.17 -9.07 -9.17
N ASN A 362 7.45 -8.58 -7.96
CA ASN A 362 6.95 -9.13 -6.71
C ASN A 362 6.40 -7.95 -5.91
N ASN A 363 5.08 -7.76 -6.01
CA ASN A 363 4.33 -6.80 -5.23
C ASN A 363 4.05 -7.43 -3.86
N GLU A 364 4.61 -6.85 -2.81
CA GLU A 364 4.04 -6.91 -1.47
C GLU A 364 3.89 -5.50 -0.93
N ILE A 365 2.66 -5.19 -0.52
CA ILE A 365 2.37 -4.11 0.42
C ILE A 365 2.59 -4.71 1.80
N ASN A 366 3.85 -4.69 2.24
CA ASN A 366 4.26 -4.82 3.64
C ASN A 366 5.23 -3.67 3.91
N PHE A 367 4.74 -2.42 3.88
CA PHE A 367 5.57 -1.20 3.93
C PHE A 367 6.90 -1.33 3.16
N GLY A 368 6.87 -2.03 2.00
CA GLY A 368 8.00 -2.73 1.35
C GLY A 368 9.00 -1.79 0.69
N ILE A 369 9.53 -0.87 1.48
CA ILE A 369 10.43 0.20 1.09
C ILE A 369 11.79 -0.40 0.70
N LYS A 370 12.26 -1.46 1.38
CA LYS A 370 13.65 -1.94 1.28
C LYS A 370 13.96 -2.77 0.03
N TYR A 371 13.06 -3.65 -0.42
CA TYR A 371 13.35 -4.56 -1.55
C TYR A 371 13.14 -3.94 -2.93
N LYS A 372 12.43 -2.81 -3.00
CA LYS A 372 12.14 -2.09 -4.25
C LYS A 372 12.96 -0.80 -4.39
N TYR A 373 13.24 -0.13 -3.27
CA TYR A 373 14.05 1.07 -3.21
C TYR A 373 15.20 0.87 -2.22
N ASN A 374 16.31 0.30 -2.68
CA ASN A 374 17.50 0.05 -1.84
C ASN A 374 18.10 1.33 -1.20
N PHE A 375 17.62 2.50 -1.60
CA PHE A 375 18.04 3.81 -1.10
C PHE A 375 17.04 4.41 -0.10
N VAL A 376 15.95 3.70 0.22
CA VAL A 376 15.00 4.15 1.25
C VAL A 376 15.10 3.19 2.42
N GLU A 377 15.32 3.76 3.59
CA GLU A 377 15.62 3.01 4.81
C GLU A 377 14.68 3.44 5.92
N THR A 378 14.35 2.52 6.81
CA THR A 378 13.49 2.80 7.96
C THR A 378 13.97 2.03 9.20
N PRO A 379 14.07 2.70 10.36
CA PRO A 379 14.41 2.05 11.62
C PRO A 379 13.22 1.30 12.22
N ASN A 380 12.02 1.42 11.64
CA ASN A 380 10.81 0.75 12.13
C ASN A 380 10.74 -0.74 11.76
N ILE A 381 11.77 -1.32 11.17
CA ILE A 381 11.78 -2.75 10.80
C ILE A 381 12.35 -3.59 11.94
N LEU A 382 11.66 -4.68 12.25
CA LEU A 382 12.13 -5.77 13.09
C LEU A 382 12.17 -7.07 12.30
N TYR A 383 13.19 -7.88 12.57
CA TYR A 383 13.42 -9.16 11.92
C TYR A 383 13.12 -10.29 12.91
N THR A 384 12.25 -11.23 12.53
CA THR A 384 12.05 -12.48 13.28
C THR A 384 12.44 -13.66 12.41
N LYS A 385 12.96 -14.73 13.02
CA LYS A 385 13.32 -15.95 12.30
C LYS A 385 12.22 -16.98 12.45
N LYS A 386 11.61 -17.40 11.33
CA LYS A 386 10.62 -18.48 11.27
C LYS A 386 11.04 -19.47 10.20
N ASN A 387 11.16 -20.76 10.56
CA ASN A 387 11.50 -21.84 9.62
C ASN A 387 12.73 -21.57 8.71
N ASN A 388 13.82 -21.05 9.27
CA ASN A 388 15.03 -20.65 8.53
C ASN A 388 14.88 -19.48 7.54
N GLN A 389 13.77 -18.75 7.60
CA GLN A 389 13.56 -17.50 6.88
C GLN A 389 13.49 -16.34 7.86
N MET A 390 13.90 -15.14 7.41
CA MET A 390 13.67 -13.91 8.15
C MET A 390 12.34 -13.29 7.67
N GLU A 391 11.38 -13.17 8.58
CA GLU A 391 10.18 -12.37 8.38
C GLU A 391 10.46 -10.93 8.86
N GLU A 392 10.04 -9.94 8.07
CA GLU A 392 10.16 -8.52 8.39
C GLU A 392 8.82 -7.97 8.88
N PHE A 393 8.83 -7.24 9.98
CA PHE A 393 7.63 -6.58 10.53
C PHE A 393 7.93 -5.12 10.86
N TYR A 394 6.93 -4.27 10.66
CA TYR A 394 7.03 -2.84 10.98
C TYR A 394 6.47 -2.59 12.38
N ILE A 395 7.29 -2.01 13.25
CA ILE A 395 6.90 -1.61 14.59
C ILE A 395 6.90 -0.10 14.70
N PRO A 396 5.89 0.51 15.35
CA PRO A 396 5.93 1.94 15.63
C PRO A 396 7.06 2.25 16.63
N SER A 397 7.48 3.51 16.66
CA SER A 397 8.28 4.04 17.77
C SER A 397 7.45 4.09 19.07
N THR A 398 8.07 4.52 20.17
CA THR A 398 7.36 4.66 21.45
C THR A 398 6.27 5.74 21.37
N LEU A 399 6.44 6.71 20.47
CA LEU A 399 5.42 7.74 20.17
C LEU A 399 4.37 7.30 19.15
N GLY A 400 4.38 6.04 18.71
CA GLY A 400 3.47 5.58 17.67
C GLY A 400 3.89 5.97 16.25
N LYS A 401 5.08 6.59 16.08
CA LYS A 401 5.53 7.16 14.81
C LYS A 401 6.32 6.18 13.96
N TYR A 402 6.33 6.45 12.66
CA TYR A 402 7.15 5.73 11.70
C TYR A 402 8.01 6.73 10.95
N TYR A 403 9.21 6.30 10.61
CA TYR A 403 10.24 7.14 10.04
C TYR A 403 10.86 6.47 8.84
N PHE A 404 11.31 7.27 7.89
CA PHE A 404 12.10 6.81 6.76
C PHE A 404 13.16 7.84 6.39
N GLN A 405 14.20 7.41 5.73
CA GLN A 405 15.15 8.30 5.05
C GLN A 405 15.30 7.87 3.59
N ILE A 406 15.67 8.82 2.73
CA ILE A 406 16.08 8.56 1.35
C ILE A 406 17.60 8.77 1.30
N SER A 407 18.37 7.71 1.60
CA SER A 407 19.83 7.74 1.79
C SER A 407 20.61 8.17 0.55
N ARG A 408 19.95 8.18 -0.63
CA ARG A 408 20.49 8.77 -1.86
C ARG A 408 20.61 10.29 -1.81
N TYR A 409 19.71 10.98 -1.12
CA TYR A 409 19.68 12.45 -1.05
C TYR A 409 20.32 12.93 0.24
N HIS A 410 19.89 12.35 1.37
CA HIS A 410 20.36 12.71 2.69
C HIS A 410 20.54 11.45 3.52
N ASN A 411 21.74 11.27 4.07
CA ASN A 411 22.02 10.22 5.03
C ASN A 411 21.84 10.75 6.44
N GLU A 412 21.29 9.93 7.33
CA GLU A 412 20.97 10.27 8.73
C GLU A 412 19.95 11.42 8.89
N VAL A 413 19.14 11.65 7.86
CA VAL A 413 18.04 12.60 7.89
C VAL A 413 16.74 11.87 7.63
N PHE A 414 15.94 11.75 8.70
CA PHE A 414 14.69 11.00 8.69
C PHE A 414 13.48 11.93 8.58
N PHE A 415 12.41 11.39 8.03
CA PHE A 415 11.13 12.05 7.84
C PHE A 415 10.02 11.14 8.35
N GLU A 416 8.89 11.73 8.71
CA GLU A 416 7.74 10.98 9.20
C GLU A 416 7.02 10.25 8.06
N LEU A 417 6.82 8.94 8.23
CA LEU A 417 6.00 8.11 7.37
C LEU A 417 4.60 8.01 7.98
N LEU A 418 3.60 8.55 7.30
CA LEU A 418 2.23 8.49 7.77
C LEU A 418 1.66 7.07 7.61
N LYS A 419 0.86 6.67 8.59
CA LYS A 419 0.14 5.40 8.59
C LYS A 419 -1.36 5.63 8.50
N PRO A 420 -2.06 4.83 7.68
CA PRO A 420 -3.50 4.74 7.79
C PRO A 420 -3.95 4.34 9.20
N TYR A 421 -4.95 5.06 9.68
CA TYR A 421 -5.72 4.71 10.86
C TYR A 421 -6.72 3.59 10.53
N TYR A 422 -6.87 2.66 11.48
CA TYR A 422 -7.97 1.70 11.54
C TYR A 422 -8.57 1.73 12.95
N PRO A 423 -9.91 1.51 13.10
CA PRO A 423 -10.57 1.61 14.40
C PRO A 423 -9.96 0.72 15.50
N ASP A 424 -9.82 1.23 16.72
CA ASP A 424 -9.26 0.48 17.85
C ASP A 424 -10.36 -0.29 18.61
N ILE A 425 -10.06 -1.48 19.11
CA ILE A 425 -10.92 -2.27 20.01
C ILE A 425 -11.34 -1.51 21.27
N LYS A 426 -10.64 -0.44 21.65
CA LYS A 426 -10.99 0.44 22.78
C LYS A 426 -12.16 1.37 22.48
N ASN A 427 -12.36 1.75 21.21
CA ASN A 427 -13.40 2.67 20.77
C ASN A 427 -14.15 2.05 19.59
N LEU A 428 -15.08 1.15 19.90
CA LEU A 428 -15.77 0.38 18.87
C LEU A 428 -16.78 1.25 18.10
N PRO A 429 -16.78 1.21 16.75
CA PRO A 429 -17.85 1.81 15.97
C PRO A 429 -19.21 1.19 16.32
N LYS A 430 -20.29 1.93 16.06
CA LYS A 430 -21.64 1.50 16.41
C LYS A 430 -22.00 0.17 15.72
N GLY A 431 -22.42 -0.82 16.54
CA GLY A 431 -22.78 -2.16 16.06
C GLY A 431 -21.59 -3.10 15.86
N TRP A 432 -20.37 -2.70 16.21
CA TRP A 432 -19.17 -3.53 16.15
C TRP A 432 -18.81 -4.11 17.52
N CYS A 433 -18.32 -5.34 17.53
CA CYS A 433 -17.67 -5.95 18.69
C CYS A 433 -16.14 -6.04 18.48
N LYS A 434 -15.39 -6.34 19.55
CA LYS A 434 -13.93 -6.45 19.51
C LYS A 434 -13.45 -7.43 18.45
N GLU A 435 -14.07 -8.61 18.38
CA GLU A 435 -13.71 -9.67 17.44
C GLU A 435 -13.87 -9.21 15.97
N MET A 436 -14.95 -8.49 15.66
CA MET A 436 -15.15 -7.94 14.32
C MET A 436 -14.06 -6.94 13.93
N ILE A 437 -13.67 -6.06 14.87
CA ILE A 437 -12.63 -5.04 14.64
C ILE A 437 -11.25 -5.65 14.46
N GLU A 438 -10.90 -6.65 15.29
CA GLU A 438 -9.62 -7.37 15.15
C GLU A 438 -9.53 -8.03 13.77
N LYS A 439 -10.61 -8.68 13.31
CA LYS A 439 -10.66 -9.31 11.99
C LYS A 439 -10.69 -8.30 10.83
N SER A 440 -11.36 -7.16 10.98
CA SER A 440 -11.43 -6.15 9.92
C SER A 440 -10.11 -5.39 9.70
N ASN A 441 -9.21 -5.40 10.68
CA ASN A 441 -7.99 -4.58 10.68
C ASN A 441 -6.68 -5.35 10.50
N ASN A 442 -6.65 -6.69 10.63
CA ASN A 442 -5.47 -7.54 10.40
C ASN A 442 -5.06 -7.62 8.92
N LEU A 443 -4.41 -6.56 8.40
CA LEU A 443 -4.12 -6.34 6.97
C LEU A 443 -2.95 -7.12 6.39
#